data_AF-A0A3S9VGL6-F1
#
_entry.id   AF-A0A3S9VGL6-F1
#
_cell.length_a   1.000
_cell.length_b   1.000
_cell.length_c   1.000
_cell.angle_alpha   90.00
_cell.angle_beta   90.00
_cell.angle_gamma   90.00
#
_symmetry.space_group_name_H-M   'P 1'
#
loop_
_entity.id
_entity.type
_entity.pdbx_description
1 polymer ?
#
loop_
_entity_poly.entity_id
_entity_poly.type
_entity_poly.pdbx_seq_one_letter_code
_entity_poly.pdbx_strand_id
1 'polypeptide(L)'
;MKLSMLPEPLLEFGTGTHICPRTGIEHMGVYDKRDELRRTELRIGIVGRGEGIDLLDEWLEKCRDGIERKTESKLLNLFRGFGGINLDYGFLTRLINSPQYTRTIKKSDITGVVKLSSRAERVTRAVELYYEQIRFLAENRSVDVIVCVVPNEMFDSVTAAASGDTPEDNEIEHNFRRILKAKCMHLGTPLQLVRERTITTSKQASDQQDPATRAWNFCTALYYKGNRTIPWRLVEDNAKLRSCYIGVGFYKSRDGETVSSSLAQVFDEFGHGIILRGTPVSIDKKNRHPYLSEDQAYELLRDALDEYDRALEHMPARIVIHKSSHFRDSERAGFLRALDEKGIRSKDFVSITDTDIRLFGDKDYPPKRGTLLSVSESEGVLYTRGMVDFYKTYPGMYVPNPLRITAYEQDSSLEALCEEILGLTKMNWNNTQLDGRLPITLECARKIGDIMKYVSATEKPQVSYSYYM
;
A
#
# COMPACT_ATOMS: atom_id res chain seq x y z
N MET A 1 13.93 5.48 31.09
CA MET A 1 12.79 5.70 30.16
C MET A 1 12.66 7.19 29.89
N LYS A 2 12.47 7.60 28.64
CA LYS A 2 12.33 9.01 28.21
C LYS A 2 11.08 9.13 27.34
N LEU A 3 10.22 10.10 27.62
CA LEU A 3 9.10 10.44 26.76
C LEU A 3 9.50 11.61 25.86
N SER A 4 9.21 11.50 24.57
CA SER A 4 9.51 12.52 23.55
C SER A 4 8.35 12.65 22.57
N MET A 5 8.28 13.81 21.91
CA MET A 5 7.27 14.11 20.90
C MET A 5 8.00 14.42 19.61
N LEU A 6 7.88 13.52 18.64
CA LEU A 6 8.49 13.67 17.33
C LEU A 6 7.69 14.64 16.47
N PRO A 7 8.34 15.53 15.72
CA PRO A 7 7.64 16.43 14.80
C PRO A 7 6.90 15.64 13.72
N GLU A 8 5.74 16.16 13.29
CA GLU A 8 4.99 15.53 12.20
C GLU A 8 5.78 15.66 10.88
N PRO A 9 6.12 14.54 10.20
CA PRO A 9 7.00 14.57 9.04
C PRO A 9 6.43 15.40 7.87
N LEU A 10 7.27 16.18 7.22
CA LEU A 10 6.86 16.94 6.02
C LEU A 10 6.90 16.05 4.78
N LEU A 11 5.97 16.30 3.86
CA LEU A 11 5.93 15.72 2.53
C LEU A 11 6.27 16.80 1.51
N GLU A 12 6.97 16.40 0.45
CA GLU A 12 7.32 17.25 -0.68
C GLU A 12 6.36 17.05 -1.86
N PHE A 13 6.00 18.18 -2.47
CA PHE A 13 5.03 18.32 -3.56
C PHE A 13 5.63 19.15 -4.71
N GLY A 14 4.85 19.43 -5.75
CA GLY A 14 5.35 20.10 -6.96
C GLY A 14 6.03 21.44 -6.68
N THR A 15 5.46 22.26 -5.80
CA THR A 15 5.93 23.64 -5.52
C THR A 15 6.26 23.93 -4.06
N GLY A 16 6.16 22.95 -3.15
CA GLY A 16 6.41 23.18 -1.73
C GLY A 16 6.29 21.92 -0.87
N THR A 17 6.18 22.12 0.44
CA THR A 17 6.09 21.03 1.43
C THR A 17 4.89 21.17 2.35
N HIS A 18 4.24 20.08 2.72
CA HIS A 18 3.11 20.09 3.65
C HIS A 18 2.99 18.77 4.43
N ILE A 19 2.40 18.80 5.63
CA ILE A 19 2.20 17.57 6.44
C ILE A 19 1.06 16.66 5.92
N CYS A 20 0.06 17.23 5.25
CA CYS A 20 -1.11 16.49 4.77
C CYS A 20 -1.05 16.26 3.26
N PRO A 21 -1.15 15.01 2.77
CA PRO A 21 -1.20 14.68 1.35
C PRO A 21 -2.26 15.47 0.57
N ARG A 22 -3.49 15.52 1.10
CA ARG A 22 -4.63 16.17 0.43
C ARG A 22 -4.38 17.65 0.22
N THR A 23 -4.04 18.38 1.28
CA THR A 23 -3.74 19.82 1.21
C THR A 23 -2.53 20.12 0.35
N GLY A 24 -1.50 19.27 0.41
CA GLY A 24 -0.31 19.40 -0.43
C GLY A 24 -0.64 19.29 -1.92
N ILE A 25 -1.40 18.25 -2.32
CA ILE A 25 -1.86 18.10 -3.70
C ILE A 25 -2.67 19.32 -4.14
N GLU A 26 -3.69 19.73 -3.38
CA GLU A 26 -4.56 20.85 -3.74
C GLU A 26 -3.80 22.16 -3.96
N HIS A 27 -2.94 22.53 -3.01
CA HIS A 27 -2.33 23.85 -3.01
C HIS A 27 -0.97 23.92 -3.71
N MET A 28 -0.26 22.79 -3.79
CA MET A 28 1.14 22.76 -4.27
C MET A 28 1.31 21.91 -5.53
N GLY A 29 0.29 21.15 -5.92
CA GLY A 29 0.33 20.18 -7.00
C GLY A 29 1.09 18.90 -6.62
N VAL A 30 0.93 17.85 -7.41
CA VAL A 30 1.70 16.61 -7.25
C VAL A 30 3.20 16.80 -7.54
N TYR A 31 4.03 15.96 -6.91
CA TYR A 31 5.50 16.06 -6.95
C TYR A 31 6.10 16.01 -8.36
N ASP A 32 5.65 15.07 -9.17
CA ASP A 32 6.11 14.85 -10.54
C ASP A 32 5.83 16.01 -11.52
N LYS A 33 5.13 17.07 -11.09
CA LYS A 33 4.98 18.32 -11.87
C LYS A 33 6.34 18.92 -12.26
N ARG A 34 7.39 18.58 -11.52
CA ARG A 34 8.77 19.02 -11.76
C ARG A 34 9.43 18.30 -12.95
N ASP A 35 8.85 17.20 -13.42
CA ASP A 35 9.34 16.44 -14.57
C ASP A 35 8.75 17.00 -15.88
N GLU A 36 9.63 17.41 -16.80
CA GLU A 36 9.25 17.95 -18.11
C GLU A 36 8.54 16.92 -19.00
N LEU A 37 8.86 15.62 -18.83
CA LEU A 37 8.31 14.53 -19.62
C LEU A 37 7.06 13.91 -18.97
N ARG A 38 6.57 14.54 -17.91
CA ARG A 38 5.41 14.08 -17.19
C ARG A 38 4.19 13.93 -18.13
N ARG A 39 3.45 12.85 -17.91
CA ARG A 39 2.16 12.61 -18.55
C ARG A 39 1.04 13.41 -17.88
N THR A 40 0.24 14.09 -18.69
CA THR A 40 -0.94 14.87 -18.26
C THR A 40 -2.27 14.17 -18.56
N GLU A 41 -2.23 12.96 -19.13
CA GLU A 41 -3.40 12.17 -19.50
C GLU A 41 -3.30 10.74 -18.96
N LEU A 42 -4.40 10.31 -18.31
CA LEU A 42 -4.55 8.98 -17.76
C LEU A 42 -5.69 8.23 -18.47
N ARG A 43 -5.34 7.22 -19.28
CA ARG A 43 -6.30 6.40 -20.03
C ARG A 43 -6.78 5.24 -19.18
N ILE A 44 -8.06 5.25 -18.87
CA ILE A 44 -8.71 4.26 -18.00
C ILE A 44 -9.45 3.25 -18.87
N GLY A 45 -9.01 1.98 -18.77
CA GLY A 45 -9.80 0.85 -19.24
C GLY A 45 -10.88 0.49 -18.23
N ILE A 46 -12.07 0.09 -18.68
CA ILE A 46 -13.18 -0.27 -17.80
C ILE A 46 -13.69 -1.67 -18.12
N VAL A 47 -13.84 -2.51 -17.09
CA VAL A 47 -14.44 -3.83 -17.17
C VAL A 47 -15.54 -3.96 -16.12
N GLY A 48 -16.76 -4.28 -16.53
CA GLY A 48 -17.89 -4.44 -15.60
C GLY A 48 -19.19 -4.80 -16.32
N ARG A 49 -20.28 -4.99 -15.59
CA ARG A 49 -21.62 -5.08 -16.21
C ARG A 49 -22.09 -3.68 -16.62
N GLY A 50 -23.04 -3.59 -17.56
CA GLY A 50 -23.53 -2.31 -18.09
C GLY A 50 -23.86 -1.28 -17.00
N GLU A 51 -24.74 -1.66 -16.05
CA GLU A 51 -25.09 -0.79 -14.91
C GLU A 51 -23.88 -0.34 -14.08
N GLY A 52 -22.93 -1.23 -13.83
CA GLY A 52 -21.72 -0.89 -13.08
C GLY A 52 -20.78 0.05 -13.83
N ILE A 53 -20.72 -0.07 -15.16
CA ILE A 53 -19.99 0.86 -16.03
C ILE A 53 -20.63 2.25 -15.96
N ASP A 54 -21.95 2.34 -16.09
CA ASP A 54 -22.67 3.61 -16.02
C ASP A 54 -22.44 4.31 -14.66
N LEU A 55 -22.51 3.55 -13.57
CA LEU A 55 -22.21 4.04 -12.22
C LEU A 55 -20.77 4.54 -12.08
N LEU A 56 -19.81 3.88 -12.73
CA LEU A 56 -18.41 4.32 -12.71
C LEU A 56 -18.21 5.58 -13.54
N ASP A 57 -18.86 5.69 -14.71
CA ASP A 57 -18.76 6.88 -15.55
C ASP A 57 -19.33 8.11 -14.82
N GLU A 58 -20.48 7.97 -14.14
CA GLU A 58 -21.02 9.03 -13.26
C GLU A 58 -20.06 9.39 -12.11
N TRP A 59 -19.41 8.38 -11.51
CA TRP A 59 -18.45 8.60 -10.44
C TRP A 59 -17.19 9.32 -10.93
N LEU A 60 -16.66 8.93 -12.09
CA LEU A 60 -15.52 9.59 -12.72
C LEU A 60 -15.84 11.04 -13.09
N GLU A 61 -17.05 11.34 -13.54
CA GLU A 61 -17.48 12.72 -13.81
C GLU A 61 -17.48 13.55 -12.52
N LYS A 62 -18.04 13.03 -11.43
CA LYS A 62 -17.96 13.70 -10.12
C LYS A 62 -16.52 13.90 -9.65
N CYS A 63 -15.64 12.94 -9.93
CA CYS A 63 -14.22 13.11 -9.64
C CYS A 63 -13.57 14.20 -10.51
N ARG A 64 -14.00 14.44 -11.76
CA ARG A 64 -13.48 15.55 -12.57
C ARG A 64 -13.89 16.91 -12.01
N ASP A 65 -15.18 17.04 -11.68
CA ASP A 65 -15.78 18.30 -11.22
C ASP A 65 -15.40 18.65 -9.78
N GLY A 66 -15.21 17.61 -8.96
CA GLY A 66 -14.99 17.74 -7.54
C GLY A 66 -16.21 17.33 -6.71
N ILE A 67 -15.96 17.06 -5.44
CA ILE A 67 -16.93 16.59 -4.47
C ILE A 67 -16.83 17.44 -3.22
N GLU A 68 -17.94 18.10 -2.89
CA GLU A 68 -18.03 18.92 -1.70
C GLU A 68 -17.77 18.14 -0.41
N ARG A 69 -17.28 18.87 0.59
CA ARG A 69 -17.03 18.29 1.91
C ARG A 69 -18.34 17.88 2.59
N LYS A 70 -18.21 17.02 3.60
CA LYS A 70 -19.31 16.74 4.53
C LYS A 70 -19.70 18.01 5.30
N THR A 71 -20.90 18.52 5.05
CA THR A 71 -21.39 19.80 5.59
C THR A 71 -21.63 19.77 7.10
N GLU A 72 -22.08 18.63 7.64
CA GLU A 72 -22.43 18.52 9.07
C GLU A 72 -21.19 18.44 9.99
N SER A 73 -20.03 18.09 9.43
CA SER A 73 -18.81 17.92 10.23
C SER A 73 -18.06 19.23 10.43
N LYS A 74 -17.64 19.49 11.68
CA LYS A 74 -16.76 20.61 12.03
C LYS A 74 -15.27 20.30 11.78
N LEU A 75 -14.93 19.05 11.46
CA LEU A 75 -13.54 18.60 11.27
C LEU A 75 -13.09 18.82 9.82
N LEU A 76 -12.90 20.09 9.45
CA LEU A 76 -12.64 20.52 8.06
C LEU A 76 -11.41 19.86 7.41
N ASN A 77 -10.35 19.62 8.18
CA ASN A 77 -9.13 18.99 7.68
C ASN A 77 -9.25 17.48 7.53
N LEU A 78 -10.09 16.82 8.33
CA LEU A 78 -10.32 15.38 8.26
C LEU A 78 -11.31 15.04 7.12
N PHE A 79 -12.44 15.75 7.07
CA PHE A 79 -13.47 15.60 6.03
C PHE A 79 -13.36 16.73 5.01
N ARG A 80 -12.18 16.83 4.40
CA ARG A 80 -11.88 17.79 3.35
C ARG A 80 -12.60 17.41 2.06
N GLY A 81 -13.12 18.42 1.34
CA GLY A 81 -13.67 18.23 0.00
C GLY A 81 -12.62 17.72 -0.98
N PHE A 82 -13.05 17.22 -2.13
CA PHE A 82 -12.17 16.80 -3.20
C PHE A 82 -12.31 17.81 -4.33
N GLY A 83 -11.33 18.69 -4.56
CA GLY A 83 -11.47 19.75 -5.57
C GLY A 83 -11.38 19.29 -7.04
N GLY A 84 -11.34 17.97 -7.28
CA GLY A 84 -11.39 17.39 -8.62
C GLY A 84 -10.04 16.90 -9.14
N ILE A 85 -10.08 16.16 -10.25
CA ILE A 85 -8.91 15.73 -11.03
C ILE A 85 -9.05 16.21 -12.48
N ASN A 86 -8.29 17.25 -12.81
CA ASN A 86 -8.27 17.90 -14.12
C ASN A 86 -6.87 18.49 -14.39
N LEU A 87 -6.69 19.20 -15.50
CA LEU A 87 -5.41 19.76 -15.92
C LEU A 87 -4.96 20.97 -15.09
N ASP A 88 -5.89 21.63 -14.40
CA ASP A 88 -5.66 22.95 -13.79
C ASP A 88 -5.58 22.89 -12.26
N TYR A 89 -6.04 21.80 -11.64
CA TYR A 89 -6.14 21.68 -10.19
C TYR A 89 -5.59 20.36 -9.64
N GLY A 90 -4.89 20.45 -8.51
CA GLY A 90 -4.47 19.33 -7.69
C GLY A 90 -3.53 18.35 -8.40
N PHE A 91 -4.12 17.34 -9.03
CA PHE A 91 -3.40 16.31 -9.75
C PHE A 91 -2.85 16.78 -11.08
N LEU A 92 -3.38 17.82 -11.73
CA LEU A 92 -2.91 18.30 -13.04
C LEU A 92 -2.91 17.20 -14.13
N THR A 93 -3.91 16.33 -14.10
CA THR A 93 -4.05 15.19 -15.01
C THR A 93 -5.51 15.02 -15.41
N ARG A 94 -5.72 14.78 -16.71
CA ARG A 94 -7.02 14.51 -17.30
C ARG A 94 -7.31 13.01 -17.34
N LEU A 95 -8.46 12.60 -16.81
CA LEU A 95 -8.94 11.22 -16.91
C LEU A 95 -9.65 10.97 -18.24
N ILE A 96 -9.22 9.95 -18.98
CA ILE A 96 -9.77 9.55 -20.28
C ILE A 96 -10.36 8.14 -20.17
N ASN A 97 -11.69 8.05 -20.06
CA ASN A 97 -12.48 6.84 -20.29
C ASN A 97 -13.34 7.05 -21.54
N SER A 98 -13.58 5.99 -22.31
CA SER A 98 -14.40 6.04 -23.52
C SER A 98 -14.91 4.65 -23.88
N PRO A 99 -15.98 4.51 -24.69
CA PRO A 99 -16.52 3.20 -25.07
C PRO A 99 -15.49 2.26 -25.71
N GLN A 100 -14.49 2.79 -26.41
CA GLN A 100 -13.39 2.00 -27.01
C GLN A 100 -12.46 1.35 -25.97
N TYR A 101 -12.44 1.86 -24.73
CA TYR A 101 -11.69 1.34 -23.60
C TYR A 101 -12.57 0.56 -22.61
N THR A 102 -13.83 0.29 -22.98
CA THR A 102 -14.81 -0.36 -22.12
C THR A 102 -15.13 -1.77 -22.61
N ARG A 103 -15.22 -2.72 -21.69
CA ARG A 103 -15.63 -4.10 -21.94
C ARG A 103 -16.76 -4.50 -21.00
N THR A 104 -17.90 -4.80 -21.58
CA THR A 104 -19.10 -5.20 -20.83
C THR A 104 -19.13 -6.71 -20.59
N ILE A 105 -19.36 -7.08 -19.33
CA ILE A 105 -19.67 -8.44 -18.91
C ILE A 105 -21.19 -8.65 -18.97
N LYS A 106 -21.64 -9.75 -19.59
CA LYS A 106 -23.07 -10.03 -19.72
C LYS A 106 -23.66 -10.42 -18.37
N LYS A 107 -24.89 -9.95 -18.11
CA LYS A 107 -25.65 -10.30 -16.91
C LYS A 107 -25.84 -11.81 -16.76
N SER A 108 -26.07 -12.53 -17.87
CA SER A 108 -26.21 -13.99 -17.88
C SER A 108 -24.98 -14.71 -17.32
N ASP A 109 -23.79 -14.21 -17.63
CA ASP A 109 -22.53 -14.83 -17.20
C ASP A 109 -22.35 -14.63 -15.69
N ILE A 110 -22.67 -13.43 -15.19
CA ILE A 110 -22.64 -13.08 -13.76
C ILE A 110 -23.63 -13.95 -12.98
N THR A 111 -24.87 -14.06 -13.45
CA THR A 111 -25.87 -14.94 -12.85
C THR A 111 -25.42 -16.41 -12.89
N GLY A 112 -24.75 -16.82 -13.97
CA GLY A 112 -24.14 -18.15 -14.09
C GLY A 112 -23.10 -18.40 -13.00
N VAL A 113 -22.23 -17.43 -12.70
CA VAL A 113 -21.27 -17.52 -11.58
C VAL A 113 -22.00 -17.64 -10.25
N VAL A 114 -22.94 -16.74 -9.93
CA VAL A 114 -23.62 -16.70 -8.64
C VAL A 114 -24.37 -18.02 -8.33
N LYS A 115 -24.85 -18.72 -9.36
CA LYS A 115 -25.57 -20.00 -9.24
C LYS A 115 -24.67 -21.22 -8.98
N LEU A 116 -23.34 -21.11 -9.10
CA LEU A 116 -22.44 -22.23 -8.82
C LEU A 116 -22.46 -22.57 -7.33
N SER A 117 -22.52 -23.86 -7.02
CA SER A 117 -22.64 -24.36 -5.65
C SER A 117 -21.40 -24.05 -4.81
N SER A 118 -20.20 -24.27 -5.37
CA SER A 118 -18.94 -24.09 -4.65
C SER A 118 -18.41 -22.66 -4.76
N ARG A 119 -18.04 -22.08 -3.61
CA ARG A 119 -17.36 -20.77 -3.55
C ARG A 119 -16.06 -20.75 -4.34
N ALA A 120 -15.28 -21.83 -4.31
CA ALA A 120 -14.03 -21.93 -5.07
C ALA A 120 -14.27 -21.88 -6.58
N GLU A 121 -15.32 -22.54 -7.06
CA GLU A 121 -15.74 -22.48 -8.46
C GLU A 121 -16.24 -21.09 -8.83
N ARG A 122 -17.02 -20.43 -7.95
CA ARG A 122 -17.45 -19.04 -8.14
C ARG A 122 -16.27 -18.10 -8.32
N VAL A 123 -15.28 -18.17 -7.42
CA VAL A 123 -14.06 -17.35 -7.51
C VAL A 123 -13.32 -17.61 -8.81
N THR A 124 -13.08 -18.89 -9.15
CA THR A 124 -12.34 -19.27 -10.37
C THR A 124 -13.04 -18.77 -11.63
N ARG A 125 -14.35 -19.00 -11.74
CA ARG A 125 -15.16 -18.58 -12.88
C ARG A 125 -15.26 -17.06 -12.98
N ALA A 126 -15.41 -16.36 -11.86
CA ALA A 126 -15.39 -14.90 -11.81
C ALA A 126 -14.03 -14.36 -12.29
N VAL A 127 -12.91 -14.90 -11.81
CA VAL A 127 -11.57 -14.48 -12.25
C VAL A 127 -11.43 -14.66 -13.77
N GLU A 128 -11.86 -15.80 -14.32
CA GLU A 128 -11.82 -16.03 -15.76
C GLU A 128 -12.63 -15.01 -16.55
N LEU A 129 -13.84 -14.71 -16.07
CA LEU A 129 -14.73 -13.76 -16.72
C LEU A 129 -14.13 -12.36 -16.83
N TYR A 130 -13.46 -11.89 -15.78
CA TYR A 130 -12.75 -10.60 -15.81
C TYR A 130 -11.44 -10.68 -16.59
N TYR A 131 -10.66 -11.74 -16.41
CA TYR A 131 -9.37 -11.92 -17.08
C TYR A 131 -9.50 -11.80 -18.60
N GLU A 132 -10.50 -12.45 -19.20
CA GLU A 132 -10.72 -12.39 -20.65
C GLU A 132 -10.95 -10.96 -21.16
N GLN A 133 -11.69 -10.13 -20.41
CA GLN A 133 -11.94 -8.75 -20.79
C GLN A 133 -10.73 -7.84 -20.53
N ILE A 134 -10.01 -8.08 -19.43
CA ILE A 134 -8.78 -7.37 -19.08
C ILE A 134 -7.70 -7.65 -20.13
N ARG A 135 -7.48 -8.93 -20.48
CA ARG A 135 -6.53 -9.35 -21.52
C ARG A 135 -6.81 -8.63 -22.83
N PHE A 136 -8.06 -8.61 -23.27
CA PHE A 136 -8.44 -7.90 -24.48
C PHE A 136 -8.04 -6.42 -24.43
N LEU A 137 -8.33 -5.71 -23.33
CA LEU A 137 -7.96 -4.30 -23.20
C LEU A 137 -6.44 -4.10 -23.16
N ALA A 138 -5.73 -4.91 -22.37
CA ALA A 138 -4.28 -4.78 -22.22
C ALA A 138 -3.52 -5.06 -23.52
N GLU A 139 -4.00 -6.00 -24.35
CA GLU A 139 -3.34 -6.38 -25.61
C GLU A 139 -3.75 -5.50 -26.81
N ASN A 140 -4.98 -4.96 -26.81
CA ASN A 140 -5.56 -4.32 -28.01
C ASN A 140 -5.81 -2.81 -27.85
N ARG A 141 -5.58 -2.24 -26.67
CA ARG A 141 -5.82 -0.82 -26.37
C ARG A 141 -4.66 -0.24 -25.57
N SER A 142 -4.35 1.03 -25.83
CA SER A 142 -3.38 1.78 -25.03
C SER A 142 -4.07 2.36 -23.79
N VAL A 143 -4.22 1.53 -22.75
CA VAL A 143 -4.76 1.92 -21.43
C VAL A 143 -3.65 1.88 -20.39
N ASP A 144 -3.72 2.78 -19.41
CA ASP A 144 -2.70 2.93 -18.37
C ASP A 144 -3.04 2.16 -17.09
N VAL A 145 -4.34 2.08 -16.80
CA VAL A 145 -4.90 1.36 -15.66
C VAL A 145 -6.27 0.82 -16.05
N ILE A 146 -6.60 -0.39 -15.59
CA ILE A 146 -7.92 -0.99 -15.83
C ILE A 146 -8.71 -1.00 -14.52
N VAL A 147 -9.88 -0.36 -14.54
CA VAL A 147 -10.84 -0.37 -13.45
C VAL A 147 -11.83 -1.52 -13.65
N CYS A 148 -11.86 -2.45 -12.71
CA CYS A 148 -12.79 -3.55 -12.68
C CYS A 148 -13.94 -3.22 -11.71
N VAL A 149 -15.14 -2.98 -12.25
CA VAL A 149 -16.36 -2.74 -11.48
C VAL A 149 -17.01 -4.07 -11.13
N VAL A 150 -16.97 -4.42 -9.86
CA VAL A 150 -17.49 -5.69 -9.33
C VAL A 150 -18.94 -5.51 -8.87
N PRO A 151 -19.91 -6.25 -9.46
CA PRO A 151 -21.29 -6.25 -9.00
C PRO A 151 -21.41 -6.70 -7.55
N ASN A 152 -22.29 -6.07 -6.78
CA ASN A 152 -22.46 -6.41 -5.36
C ASN A 152 -22.88 -7.88 -5.18
N GLU A 153 -23.82 -8.38 -5.99
CA GLU A 153 -24.27 -9.78 -5.95
C GLU A 153 -23.12 -10.78 -6.19
N MET A 154 -22.21 -10.45 -7.12
CA MET A 154 -21.06 -11.30 -7.40
C MET A 154 -20.06 -11.22 -6.26
N PHE A 155 -19.75 -10.01 -5.80
CA PHE A 155 -18.86 -9.77 -4.66
C PHE A 155 -19.35 -10.59 -3.47
N ASP A 156 -20.60 -10.37 -3.03
CA ASP A 156 -21.21 -11.07 -1.90
C ASP A 156 -21.16 -12.59 -2.09
N SER A 157 -21.39 -13.11 -3.30
CA SER A 157 -21.32 -14.56 -3.56
C SER A 157 -19.91 -15.16 -3.43
N VAL A 158 -18.85 -14.39 -3.74
CA VAL A 158 -17.46 -14.86 -3.63
C VAL A 158 -16.85 -14.58 -2.26
N THR A 159 -17.46 -13.67 -1.49
CA THR A 159 -17.00 -13.25 -0.16
C THR A 159 -17.77 -13.88 1.00
N ALA A 160 -19.05 -14.23 0.83
CA ALA A 160 -19.86 -14.82 1.89
C ALA A 160 -19.22 -16.12 2.41
N ALA A 161 -18.90 -16.09 3.71
CA ALA A 161 -18.50 -17.26 4.47
C ALA A 161 -19.68 -18.22 4.61
N ALA A 162 -19.42 -19.54 4.58
CA ALA A 162 -20.43 -20.51 4.96
C ALA A 162 -20.67 -20.44 6.48
N SER A 163 -21.88 -20.78 6.94
CA SER A 163 -22.18 -20.87 8.38
C SER A 163 -21.27 -21.92 9.03
N GLY A 164 -20.30 -21.49 9.84
CA GLY A 164 -19.33 -22.38 10.50
C GLY A 164 -17.84 -22.11 10.17
N ASP A 165 -17.57 -21.14 9.29
CA ASP A 165 -16.22 -20.76 8.88
C ASP A 165 -15.39 -20.15 10.03
N THR A 166 -14.15 -20.61 10.16
CA THR A 166 -13.17 -20.15 11.17
C THR A 166 -12.49 -18.85 10.72
N PRO A 167 -11.73 -18.12 11.58
CA PRO A 167 -11.00 -16.92 11.15
C PRO A 167 -10.04 -17.14 9.98
N GLU A 168 -9.56 -18.37 9.76
CA GLU A 168 -8.76 -18.76 8.58
C GLU A 168 -9.60 -18.75 7.27
N ASP A 169 -10.91 -18.99 7.35
CA ASP A 169 -11.83 -18.96 6.19
C ASP A 169 -12.23 -17.54 5.76
N ASN A 170 -12.11 -16.55 6.65
CA ASN A 170 -12.23 -15.13 6.32
C ASN A 170 -11.08 -14.63 5.41
N GLU A 171 -9.94 -15.32 5.33
CA GLU A 171 -8.88 -14.98 4.37
C GLU A 171 -9.28 -15.20 2.91
N ILE A 172 -10.31 -16.02 2.67
CA ILE A 172 -10.76 -16.43 1.34
C ILE A 172 -11.54 -15.29 0.65
N GLU A 173 -12.08 -14.30 1.38
CA GLU A 173 -12.75 -13.10 0.84
C GLU A 173 -11.84 -12.37 -0.16
N HIS A 174 -10.56 -12.27 0.21
CA HIS A 174 -9.56 -11.52 -0.54
C HIS A 174 -8.98 -12.31 -1.73
N ASN A 175 -9.41 -13.55 -1.96
CA ASN A 175 -8.87 -14.39 -3.03
C ASN A 175 -9.26 -13.89 -4.41
N PHE A 176 -10.49 -13.46 -4.66
CA PHE A 176 -10.88 -12.96 -5.99
C PHE A 176 -9.96 -11.82 -6.46
N ARG A 177 -9.78 -10.79 -5.64
CA ARG A 177 -8.90 -9.65 -5.93
C ARG A 177 -7.45 -10.11 -6.12
N ARG A 178 -6.92 -10.90 -5.19
CA ARG A 178 -5.51 -11.34 -5.18
C ARG A 178 -5.20 -12.24 -6.39
N ILE A 179 -6.06 -13.22 -6.67
CA ILE A 179 -5.95 -14.14 -7.82
C ILE A 179 -6.08 -13.37 -9.13
N LEU A 180 -7.06 -12.46 -9.25
CA LEU A 180 -7.23 -11.68 -10.49
C LEU A 180 -5.99 -10.84 -10.80
N LYS A 181 -5.44 -10.15 -9.78
CA LYS A 181 -4.19 -9.38 -9.92
C LYS A 181 -2.99 -10.26 -10.28
N ALA A 182 -2.84 -11.41 -9.63
CA ALA A 182 -1.78 -12.36 -9.94
C ALA A 182 -1.90 -12.87 -11.38
N LYS A 183 -3.09 -13.32 -11.79
CA LYS A 183 -3.35 -13.85 -13.13
C LYS A 183 -3.12 -12.80 -14.23
N CYS A 184 -3.41 -11.52 -13.97
CA CYS A 184 -3.22 -10.44 -14.92
C CYS A 184 -1.81 -9.82 -14.89
N MET A 185 -0.91 -10.30 -14.02
CA MET A 185 0.39 -9.65 -13.79
C MET A 185 1.27 -9.62 -15.04
N HIS A 186 1.22 -10.67 -15.86
CA HIS A 186 1.96 -10.76 -17.12
C HIS A 186 1.48 -9.77 -18.19
N LEU A 187 0.26 -9.21 -18.06
CA LEU A 187 -0.30 -8.27 -19.04
C LEU A 187 0.29 -6.86 -18.93
N GLY A 188 1.10 -6.59 -17.90
CA GLY A 188 1.80 -5.31 -17.77
C GLY A 188 0.89 -4.10 -17.52
N THR A 189 -0.41 -4.29 -17.24
CA THR A 189 -1.36 -3.21 -16.95
C THR A 189 -1.91 -3.32 -15.52
N PRO A 190 -1.68 -2.32 -14.64
CA PRO A 190 -2.20 -2.33 -13.27
C PRO A 190 -3.74 -2.35 -13.20
N LEU A 191 -4.26 -3.00 -12.15
CA LEU A 191 -5.71 -3.10 -11.92
C LEU A 191 -6.16 -2.28 -10.70
N GLN A 192 -7.32 -1.63 -10.82
CA GLN A 192 -8.06 -1.02 -9.74
C GLN A 192 -9.44 -1.68 -9.63
N LEU A 193 -9.75 -2.32 -8.50
CA LEU A 193 -11.07 -2.92 -8.30
C LEU A 193 -11.95 -1.95 -7.50
N VAL A 194 -13.21 -1.83 -7.92
CA VAL A 194 -14.24 -1.07 -7.21
C VAL A 194 -15.51 -1.91 -7.12
N ARG A 195 -16.22 -1.84 -5.98
CA ARG A 195 -17.56 -2.44 -5.85
C ARG A 195 -18.60 -1.40 -6.23
N GLU A 196 -19.68 -1.79 -6.89
CA GLU A 196 -20.77 -0.89 -7.26
C GLU A 196 -21.29 -0.06 -6.08
N ARG A 197 -21.50 -0.71 -4.92
CA ARG A 197 -21.92 0.00 -3.69
C ARG A 197 -20.93 1.09 -3.25
N THR A 198 -19.65 0.97 -3.57
CA THR A 198 -18.57 1.91 -3.16
C THR A 198 -18.40 3.08 -4.13
N ILE A 199 -19.09 3.10 -5.27
CA ILE A 199 -19.10 4.23 -6.22
C ILE A 199 -20.48 4.87 -6.32
N THR A 200 -21.51 4.17 -5.83
CA THR A 200 -22.87 4.71 -5.66
C THR A 200 -22.87 5.88 -4.66
N THR A 201 -23.66 6.92 -4.95
CA THR A 201 -23.85 8.12 -4.10
C THR A 201 -25.23 8.19 -3.43
N SER A 202 -25.95 7.07 -3.36
CA SER A 202 -27.28 7.02 -2.74
C SER A 202 -27.21 7.19 -1.21
N LYS A 203 -28.26 7.77 -0.61
CA LYS A 203 -28.35 8.09 0.83
C LYS A 203 -28.26 6.86 1.76
N GLN A 204 -28.33 5.64 1.23
CA GLN A 204 -28.23 4.37 1.98
C GLN A 204 -26.78 3.94 2.29
N ALA A 205 -25.79 4.79 1.99
CA ALA A 205 -24.37 4.54 2.25
C ALA A 205 -23.89 5.03 3.65
N SER A 206 -24.72 4.95 4.69
CA SER A 206 -24.40 5.50 6.03
C SER A 206 -23.16 4.88 6.69
N ASP A 207 -22.79 3.65 6.33
CA ASP A 207 -21.62 2.92 6.82
C ASP A 207 -20.33 3.18 6.01
N GLN A 208 -20.37 4.04 5.00
CA GLN A 208 -19.22 4.30 4.15
C GLN A 208 -18.47 5.57 4.56
N GLN A 209 -17.17 5.59 4.24
CA GLN A 209 -16.40 6.83 4.20
C GLN A 209 -17.13 7.85 3.32
N ASP A 210 -17.00 9.13 3.66
CA ASP A 210 -17.64 10.19 2.91
C ASP A 210 -17.18 10.19 1.43
N PRO A 211 -18.03 10.64 0.50
CA PRO A 211 -17.70 10.63 -0.93
C PRO A 211 -16.40 11.36 -1.28
N ALA A 212 -16.07 12.48 -0.63
CA ALA A 212 -14.84 13.21 -0.91
C ALA A 212 -13.59 12.41 -0.48
N THR A 213 -13.59 11.79 0.70
CA THR A 213 -12.52 10.87 1.13
C THR A 213 -12.37 9.69 0.17
N ARG A 214 -13.48 9.11 -0.30
CA ARG A 214 -13.46 8.03 -1.30
C ARG A 214 -12.79 8.50 -2.60
N ALA A 215 -13.15 9.68 -3.10
CA ALA A 215 -12.54 10.25 -4.31
C ALA A 215 -11.05 10.56 -4.14
N TRP A 216 -10.65 11.10 -2.98
CA TRP A 216 -9.24 11.31 -2.64
C TRP A 216 -8.42 10.02 -2.77
N ASN A 217 -8.88 8.93 -2.14
CA ASN A 217 -8.17 7.65 -2.17
C ASN A 217 -8.21 7.01 -3.55
N PHE A 218 -9.37 7.04 -4.22
CA PHE A 218 -9.54 6.45 -5.54
C PHE A 218 -8.69 7.14 -6.60
N CYS A 219 -8.73 8.48 -6.70
CA CYS A 219 -7.99 9.23 -7.70
C CYS A 219 -6.48 9.17 -7.47
N THR A 220 -6.04 9.21 -6.20
CA THR A 220 -4.61 9.04 -5.88
C THR A 220 -4.10 7.66 -6.30
N ALA A 221 -4.87 6.60 -6.02
CA ALA A 221 -4.51 5.25 -6.42
C ALA A 221 -4.46 5.08 -7.95
N LEU A 222 -5.42 5.66 -8.68
CA LEU A 222 -5.41 5.67 -10.15
C LEU A 222 -4.20 6.43 -10.69
N TYR A 223 -3.91 7.61 -10.13
CA TYR A 223 -2.77 8.45 -10.51
C TYR A 223 -1.46 7.67 -10.39
N TYR A 224 -1.20 7.11 -9.20
CA TYR A 224 0.00 6.33 -8.93
C TYR A 224 0.12 5.12 -9.86
N LYS A 225 -1.00 4.41 -10.11
CA LYS A 225 -1.01 3.21 -10.95
C LYS A 225 -0.75 3.50 -12.42
N GLY A 226 -1.45 4.45 -13.01
CA GLY A 226 -1.41 4.65 -14.46
C GLY A 226 -0.32 5.62 -14.93
N ASN A 227 0.04 6.65 -14.15
CA ASN A 227 1.18 7.52 -14.49
C ASN A 227 2.53 6.91 -14.13
N ARG A 228 2.55 5.83 -13.32
CA ARG A 228 3.77 5.15 -12.85
C ARG A 228 4.76 6.11 -12.17
N THR A 229 4.22 7.05 -11.42
CA THR A 229 4.95 8.11 -10.73
C THR A 229 4.29 8.40 -9.39
N ILE A 230 4.98 9.18 -8.54
CA ILE A 230 4.56 9.46 -7.18
C ILE A 230 3.89 10.85 -7.06
N PRO A 231 2.71 10.94 -6.41
CA PRO A 231 2.05 12.22 -6.19
C PRO A 231 2.72 13.06 -5.09
N TRP A 232 3.46 12.43 -4.17
CA TRP A 232 4.26 13.09 -3.13
C TRP A 232 5.37 12.16 -2.63
N ARG A 233 6.41 12.74 -2.02
CA ARG A 233 7.46 12.01 -1.29
C ARG A 233 7.76 12.62 0.08
N LEU A 234 8.63 11.99 0.87
CA LEU A 234 9.17 12.58 2.09
C LEU A 234 10.14 13.71 1.73
N VAL A 235 10.20 14.75 2.58
CA VAL A 235 11.24 15.78 2.43
C VAL A 235 12.60 15.16 2.72
N GLU A 236 13.53 15.35 1.78
CA GLU A 236 14.90 14.89 1.89
C GLU A 236 15.71 15.83 2.81
N ASP A 237 16.49 15.24 3.71
CA ASP A 237 17.45 15.96 4.53
C ASP A 237 18.86 15.76 3.94
N ASN A 238 19.32 16.76 3.17
CA ASN A 238 20.61 16.73 2.49
C ASN A 238 21.82 16.61 3.44
N ALA A 239 21.64 16.83 4.75
CA ALA A 239 22.68 16.62 5.74
C ALA A 239 22.81 15.15 6.17
N LYS A 240 21.80 14.31 5.90
CA LYS A 240 21.81 12.89 6.22
C LYS A 240 22.39 12.07 5.06
N LEU A 241 22.89 10.88 5.41
CA LEU A 241 23.30 9.89 4.42
C LEU A 241 22.09 9.46 3.57
N ARG A 242 22.30 9.27 2.27
CA ARG A 242 21.30 8.67 1.39
C ARG A 242 20.99 7.26 1.87
N SER A 243 19.77 7.09 2.38
CA SER A 243 19.28 5.85 2.97
C SER A 243 18.40 5.09 1.99
N CYS A 244 18.55 3.78 1.98
CA CYS A 244 17.65 2.86 1.30
C CYS A 244 16.91 2.02 2.34
N TYR A 245 15.57 1.98 2.24
CA TYR A 245 14.71 1.27 3.17
C TYR A 245 14.26 -0.06 2.60
N ILE A 246 14.51 -1.15 3.34
CA ILE A 246 14.19 -2.51 2.91
C ILE A 246 13.14 -3.12 3.83
N GLY A 247 11.96 -3.42 3.31
CA GLY A 247 10.95 -4.20 4.00
C GLY A 247 11.15 -5.70 3.76
N VAL A 248 11.33 -6.48 4.83
CA VAL A 248 11.38 -7.95 4.76
C VAL A 248 10.06 -8.53 5.25
N GLY A 249 9.36 -9.22 4.36
CA GLY A 249 8.11 -9.91 4.65
C GLY A 249 8.15 -11.39 4.32
N PHE A 250 7.16 -12.12 4.82
CA PHE A 250 6.99 -13.54 4.55
C PHE A 250 5.54 -13.83 4.19
N TYR A 251 5.33 -14.76 3.26
CA TYR A 251 4.00 -15.24 2.92
C TYR A 251 3.98 -16.76 2.79
N LYS A 252 2.87 -17.38 3.20
CA LYS A 252 2.68 -18.84 3.10
C LYS A 252 2.21 -19.23 1.70
N SER A 253 2.70 -20.36 1.21
CA SER A 253 2.19 -21.03 0.02
C SER A 253 0.74 -21.51 0.20
N ARG A 254 0.03 -21.71 -0.91
CA ARG A 254 -1.42 -21.99 -0.95
C ARG A 254 -1.80 -23.35 -0.34
N ASP A 255 -0.87 -24.30 -0.34
CA ASP A 255 -1.00 -25.63 0.23
C ASP A 255 -0.89 -25.64 1.76
N GLY A 256 -0.51 -24.52 2.40
CA GLY A 256 -0.53 -24.34 3.86
C GLY A 256 0.50 -25.17 4.64
N GLU A 257 1.13 -26.18 4.03
CA GLU A 257 1.86 -27.20 4.76
C GLU A 257 3.38 -26.95 4.95
N THR A 258 4.10 -26.18 4.10
CA THR A 258 5.57 -26.30 4.18
C THR A 258 6.45 -25.08 3.91
N VAL A 259 6.03 -24.03 3.20
CA VAL A 259 6.98 -22.98 2.79
C VAL A 259 6.44 -21.57 2.97
N SER A 260 7.12 -20.79 3.83
CA SER A 260 7.01 -19.34 3.76
C SER A 260 8.04 -18.83 2.76
N SER A 261 7.67 -18.04 1.76
CA SER A 261 8.66 -17.39 0.89
C SER A 261 8.97 -16.00 1.43
N SER A 262 10.25 -15.64 1.43
CA SER A 262 10.67 -14.29 1.80
C SER A 262 10.45 -13.30 0.67
N LEU A 263 10.31 -12.04 1.01
CA LEU A 263 10.19 -10.94 0.07
C LEU A 263 11.03 -9.78 0.60
N ALA A 264 11.88 -9.23 -0.26
CA ALA A 264 12.53 -7.96 0.00
C ALA A 264 11.89 -6.91 -0.90
N GLN A 265 11.58 -5.77 -0.31
CA GLN A 265 11.20 -4.60 -1.06
C GLN A 265 12.09 -3.44 -0.70
N VAL A 266 12.71 -2.86 -1.72
CA VAL A 266 13.58 -1.71 -1.63
C VAL A 266 12.79 -0.46 -1.97
N PHE A 267 12.84 0.55 -1.11
CA PHE A 267 12.35 1.90 -1.39
C PHE A 267 13.52 2.86 -1.39
N ASP A 268 13.68 3.59 -2.49
CA ASP A 268 14.58 4.74 -2.56
C ASP A 268 13.91 6.03 -2.01
N GLU A 269 14.67 7.11 -2.01
CA GLU A 269 14.24 8.46 -1.60
C GLU A 269 13.18 9.09 -2.53
N PHE A 270 12.99 8.54 -3.73
CA PHE A 270 11.99 8.95 -4.72
C PHE A 270 10.71 8.11 -4.64
N GLY A 271 10.66 7.11 -3.75
CA GLY A 271 9.53 6.20 -3.63
C GLY A 271 9.47 5.13 -4.72
N HIS A 272 10.52 4.94 -5.51
CA HIS A 272 10.64 3.79 -6.40
C HIS A 272 10.80 2.54 -5.55
N GLY A 273 9.79 1.68 -5.64
CA GLY A 273 9.77 0.37 -5.00
C GLY A 273 10.27 -0.70 -5.96
N ILE A 274 11.38 -1.36 -5.65
CA ILE A 274 11.81 -2.59 -6.33
C ILE A 274 11.39 -3.78 -5.47
N ILE A 275 10.76 -4.78 -6.11
CA ILE A 275 10.23 -5.96 -5.43
C ILE A 275 11.03 -7.19 -5.87
N LEU A 276 11.54 -7.93 -4.88
CA LEU A 276 12.25 -9.19 -5.09
C LEU A 276 11.59 -10.33 -4.34
N ARG A 277 11.31 -11.41 -5.07
CA ARG A 277 10.87 -12.68 -4.50
C ARG A 277 12.09 -13.42 -3.98
N GLY A 278 12.11 -13.68 -2.68
CA GLY A 278 13.12 -14.50 -2.03
C GLY A 278 12.78 -15.99 -2.06
N THR A 279 13.61 -16.78 -1.38
CA THR A 279 13.54 -18.24 -1.39
C THR A 279 12.58 -18.80 -0.30
N PRO A 280 12.13 -20.06 -0.48
CA PRO A 280 11.46 -20.85 0.55
C PRO A 280 12.17 -20.89 1.91
N VAL A 281 11.49 -20.57 3.00
CA VAL A 281 12.04 -20.56 4.36
C VAL A 281 11.28 -21.50 5.31
N SER A 282 12.00 -21.98 6.32
CA SER A 282 11.43 -22.83 7.37
C SER A 282 10.67 -22.00 8.42
N ILE A 283 9.58 -22.58 8.93
CA ILE A 283 8.81 -22.00 10.03
C ILE A 283 9.33 -22.57 11.34
N ASP A 284 9.60 -21.70 12.31
CA ASP A 284 9.99 -22.10 13.66
C ASP A 284 8.86 -22.87 14.34
N LYS A 285 9.18 -24.06 14.88
CA LYS A 285 8.21 -24.93 15.56
C LYS A 285 7.65 -24.31 16.84
N LYS A 286 8.39 -23.41 17.50
CA LYS A 286 7.99 -22.84 18.81
C LYS A 286 7.06 -21.64 18.69
N ASN A 287 7.41 -20.66 17.85
CA ASN A 287 6.66 -19.40 17.74
C ASN A 287 5.90 -19.28 16.40
N ARG A 288 5.98 -20.29 15.52
CA ARG A 288 5.35 -20.33 14.19
C ARG A 288 5.69 -19.14 13.29
N HIS A 289 6.78 -18.43 13.58
CA HIS A 289 7.29 -17.38 12.71
C HIS A 289 8.31 -17.94 11.70
N PRO A 290 8.25 -17.51 10.44
CA PRO A 290 9.28 -17.81 9.46
C PRO A 290 10.53 -16.97 9.72
N TYR A 291 11.69 -17.59 9.52
CA TYR A 291 12.99 -16.94 9.62
C TYR A 291 13.90 -17.40 8.48
N LEU A 292 14.77 -16.50 8.05
CA LEU A 292 15.78 -16.81 7.05
C LEU A 292 16.95 -17.59 7.69
N SER A 293 17.54 -18.52 6.95
CA SER A 293 18.91 -18.95 7.26
C SER A 293 19.90 -17.83 6.96
N GLU A 294 21.14 -17.97 7.40
CA GLU A 294 22.21 -17.02 7.07
C GLU A 294 22.38 -16.84 5.56
N ASP A 295 22.47 -17.95 4.81
CA ASP A 295 22.64 -17.89 3.36
C ASP A 295 21.44 -17.26 2.65
N GLN A 296 20.23 -17.53 3.13
CA GLN A 296 19.03 -16.92 2.56
C GLN A 296 18.96 -15.42 2.83
N ALA A 297 19.33 -14.98 4.03
CA ALA A 297 19.39 -13.56 4.37
C ALA A 297 20.45 -12.84 3.52
N TYR A 298 21.63 -13.47 3.34
CA TYR A 298 22.68 -12.97 2.47
C TYR A 298 22.23 -12.85 1.01
N GLU A 299 21.69 -13.91 0.42
CA GLU A 299 21.22 -13.92 -0.97
C GLU A 299 20.13 -12.87 -1.20
N LEU A 300 19.14 -12.81 -0.29
CA LEU A 300 18.03 -11.88 -0.40
C LEU A 300 18.50 -10.41 -0.42
N LEU A 301 19.44 -10.05 0.46
CA LEU A 301 19.94 -8.68 0.52
C LEU A 301 20.94 -8.37 -0.60
N ARG A 302 21.81 -9.31 -0.96
CA ARG A 302 22.72 -9.17 -2.11
C ARG A 302 21.93 -8.89 -3.38
N ASP A 303 20.91 -9.70 -3.66
CA ASP A 303 20.08 -9.54 -4.86
C ASP A 303 19.30 -8.22 -4.85
N ALA A 304 18.85 -7.77 -3.67
CA ALA A 304 18.23 -6.45 -3.48
C ALA A 304 19.16 -5.29 -3.81
N LEU A 305 20.41 -5.38 -3.38
CA LEU A 305 21.42 -4.36 -3.66
C LEU A 305 21.91 -4.41 -5.11
N ASP A 306 22.01 -5.60 -5.70
CA ASP A 306 22.35 -5.75 -7.13
C ASP A 306 21.30 -5.11 -8.04
N GLU A 307 20.02 -5.32 -7.73
CA GLU A 307 18.94 -4.72 -8.53
C GLU A 307 18.84 -3.21 -8.29
N TYR A 308 19.13 -2.74 -7.07
CA TYR A 308 19.23 -1.31 -6.77
C TYR A 308 20.36 -0.64 -7.58
N ASP A 309 21.55 -1.23 -7.60
CA ASP A 309 22.71 -0.72 -8.34
C ASP A 309 22.44 -0.71 -9.85
N ARG A 310 21.79 -1.76 -10.40
CA ARG A 310 21.37 -1.78 -11.81
C ARG A 310 20.37 -0.69 -12.17
N ALA A 311 19.47 -0.34 -11.23
CA ALA A 311 18.40 0.61 -11.49
C ALA A 311 18.86 2.08 -11.33
N LEU A 312 19.74 2.36 -10.37
CA LEU A 312 20.14 3.72 -10.00
C LEU A 312 21.60 4.05 -10.32
N GLU A 313 22.38 3.07 -10.78
CA GLU A 313 23.81 3.19 -11.12
C GLU A 313 24.69 3.69 -9.96
N HIS A 314 24.22 3.55 -8.72
CA HIS A 314 24.98 3.82 -7.51
C HIS A 314 24.49 2.97 -6.34
N MET A 315 25.35 2.79 -5.34
CA MET A 315 25.00 2.14 -4.07
C MET A 315 24.50 3.15 -3.04
N PRO A 316 23.61 2.74 -2.11
CA PRO A 316 23.16 3.62 -1.03
C PRO A 316 24.26 3.80 0.02
N ALA A 317 24.27 4.94 0.71
CA ALA A 317 25.24 5.19 1.78
C ALA A 317 24.86 4.50 3.10
N ARG A 318 23.55 4.30 3.32
CA ARG A 318 22.96 3.69 4.51
C ARG A 318 21.83 2.73 4.15
N ILE A 319 21.73 1.61 4.87
CA ILE A 319 20.65 0.63 4.71
C ILE A 319 19.83 0.52 5.99
N VAL A 320 18.50 0.58 5.87
CA VAL A 320 17.58 0.34 6.99
C VAL A 320 16.68 -0.85 6.66
N ILE A 321 16.77 -1.93 7.45
CA ILE A 321 15.94 -3.12 7.26
C ILE A 321 14.79 -3.13 8.28
N HIS A 322 13.57 -3.11 7.78
CA HIS A 322 12.34 -3.25 8.56
C HIS A 322 11.78 -4.66 8.48
N LYS A 323 11.53 -5.26 9.64
CA LYS A 323 10.91 -6.60 9.76
C LYS A 323 9.73 -6.55 10.73
N SER A 324 8.68 -7.31 10.43
CA SER A 324 7.51 -7.46 11.32
C SER A 324 7.69 -8.55 12.39
N SER A 325 8.93 -9.04 12.56
CA SER A 325 9.33 -10.02 13.57
C SER A 325 10.76 -9.74 13.99
N HIS A 326 11.16 -10.33 15.11
CA HIS A 326 12.51 -10.20 15.64
C HIS A 326 13.57 -10.76 14.67
N PHE A 327 14.78 -10.22 14.73
CA PHE A 327 15.93 -10.74 13.96
C PHE A 327 16.60 -11.87 14.74
N ARG A 328 16.86 -12.99 14.07
CA ARG A 328 17.78 -14.03 14.59
C ARG A 328 19.22 -13.68 14.27
N ASP A 329 20.13 -14.19 15.08
CA ASP A 329 21.56 -14.00 14.89
C ASP A 329 22.03 -14.50 13.51
N SER A 330 21.47 -15.62 13.02
CA SER A 330 21.73 -16.14 11.67
C SER A 330 21.32 -15.16 10.56
N GLU A 331 20.17 -14.52 10.70
CA GLU A 331 19.70 -13.54 9.72
C GLU A 331 20.59 -12.31 9.72
N ARG A 332 20.95 -11.82 10.92
CA ARG A 332 21.86 -10.68 11.04
C ARG A 332 23.22 -10.98 10.42
N ALA A 333 23.79 -12.15 10.68
CA ALA A 333 25.06 -12.58 10.07
C ALA A 333 24.99 -12.57 8.53
N GLY A 334 23.89 -13.08 7.94
CA GLY A 334 23.71 -13.09 6.49
C GLY A 334 23.57 -11.69 5.90
N PHE A 335 22.76 -10.83 6.52
CA PHE A 335 22.63 -9.43 6.10
C PHE A 335 23.94 -8.66 6.23
N LEU A 336 24.66 -8.81 7.35
CA LEU A 336 25.96 -8.19 7.56
C LEU A 336 26.97 -8.62 6.49
N ARG A 337 27.03 -9.92 6.18
CA ARG A 337 27.88 -10.47 5.12
C ARG A 337 27.62 -9.80 3.76
N ALA A 338 26.36 -9.60 3.39
CA ALA A 338 26.00 -8.95 2.13
C ALA A 338 26.36 -7.44 2.13
N LEU A 339 26.14 -6.75 3.25
CA LEU A 339 26.49 -5.33 3.39
C LEU A 339 28.01 -5.09 3.32
N ASP A 340 28.78 -5.95 3.98
CA ASP A 340 30.25 -5.86 4.00
C ASP A 340 30.83 -6.13 2.60
N GLU A 341 30.31 -7.14 1.88
CA GLU A 341 30.70 -7.42 0.49
C GLU A 341 30.40 -6.26 -0.46
N LYS A 342 29.24 -5.61 -0.28
CA LYS A 342 28.81 -4.46 -1.08
C LYS A 342 29.41 -3.13 -0.63
N GLY A 343 30.22 -3.11 0.43
CA GLY A 343 30.88 -1.91 0.94
C GLY A 343 29.93 -0.87 1.55
N ILE A 344 28.77 -1.29 2.06
CA ILE A 344 27.81 -0.39 2.73
C ILE A 344 28.33 -0.05 4.12
N ARG A 345 28.47 1.25 4.41
CA ARG A 345 29.13 1.73 5.63
C ARG A 345 28.22 1.92 6.82
N SER A 346 26.93 2.21 6.59
CA SER A 346 25.97 2.46 7.66
C SER A 346 24.73 1.58 7.55
N LYS A 347 24.26 1.05 8.68
CA LYS A 347 23.20 0.05 8.72
C LYS A 347 22.35 0.15 9.99
N ASP A 348 21.05 -0.06 9.82
CA ASP A 348 20.10 -0.19 10.94
C ASP A 348 19.13 -1.35 10.70
N PHE A 349 19.04 -2.28 11.65
CA PHE A 349 18.11 -3.41 11.60
C PHE A 349 17.02 -3.22 12.65
N VAL A 350 15.80 -2.98 12.20
CA VAL A 350 14.68 -2.57 13.06
C VAL A 350 13.51 -3.53 12.94
N SER A 351 13.15 -4.13 14.08
CA SER A 351 11.92 -4.89 14.25
C SER A 351 10.80 -3.95 14.67
N ILE A 352 9.67 -4.01 13.97
CA ILE A 352 8.48 -3.21 14.24
C ILE A 352 7.33 -4.18 14.51
N THR A 353 6.92 -4.25 15.78
CA THR A 353 5.95 -5.24 16.25
C THR A 353 4.78 -4.56 16.99
N ASP A 354 3.71 -5.32 17.17
CA ASP A 354 2.62 -4.91 18.04
C ASP A 354 3.08 -4.94 19.51
N THR A 355 2.42 -4.17 20.36
CA THR A 355 2.67 -4.19 21.80
C THR A 355 1.37 -4.04 22.57
N ASP A 356 1.34 -4.51 23.80
CA ASP A 356 0.24 -4.29 24.74
C ASP A 356 0.47 -3.06 25.63
N ILE A 357 1.63 -2.42 25.54
CA ILE A 357 1.93 -1.19 26.28
C ILE A 357 1.05 -0.05 25.73
N ARG A 358 0.36 0.64 26.63
CA ARG A 358 -0.44 1.83 26.32
C ARG A 358 -0.06 2.96 27.28
N LEU A 359 0.21 4.12 26.71
CA LEU A 359 0.36 5.39 27.42
C LEU A 359 -1.01 6.03 27.60
N PHE A 360 -1.22 6.61 28.77
CA PHE A 360 -2.41 7.36 29.13
C PHE A 360 -1.99 8.77 29.53
N GLY A 361 -2.80 9.76 29.18
CA GLY A 361 -2.62 11.14 29.61
C GLY A 361 -3.92 11.66 30.23
N ASP A 362 -3.83 12.82 30.87
CA ASP A 362 -4.96 13.40 31.64
C ASP A 362 -6.05 14.03 30.76
N LYS A 363 -5.95 13.92 29.43
CA LYS A 363 -6.89 14.53 28.46
C LYS A 363 -7.82 13.47 27.89
N ASP A 364 -8.98 13.93 27.41
CA ASP A 364 -9.99 13.09 26.75
C ASP A 364 -9.52 12.45 25.43
N TYR A 365 -8.42 12.95 24.86
CA TYR A 365 -7.83 12.41 23.65
C TYR A 365 -6.65 11.49 23.95
N PRO A 366 -6.44 10.42 23.16
CA PRO A 366 -5.28 9.56 23.32
C PRO A 366 -3.96 10.33 23.05
N PRO A 367 -2.80 9.75 23.38
CA PRO A 367 -1.50 10.32 23.07
C PRO A 367 -1.41 10.79 21.61
N LYS A 368 -0.68 11.87 21.39
CA LYS A 368 -0.51 12.44 20.05
C LYS A 368 0.23 11.46 19.14
N ARG A 369 -0.11 11.46 17.86
CA ARG A 369 0.74 10.84 16.83
C ARG A 369 2.14 11.48 16.90
N GLY A 370 3.17 10.65 16.86
CA GLY A 370 4.56 11.06 17.09
C GLY A 370 5.02 10.95 18.55
N THR A 371 4.16 10.53 19.50
CA THR A 371 4.60 10.26 20.88
C THR A 371 5.50 9.02 20.91
N LEU A 372 6.73 9.18 21.43
CA LEU A 372 7.71 8.10 21.59
C LEU A 372 8.07 7.93 23.07
N LEU A 373 7.83 6.74 23.61
CA LEU A 373 8.41 6.30 24.88
C LEU A 373 9.65 5.46 24.61
N SER A 374 10.84 6.02 24.84
CA SER A 374 12.10 5.28 24.80
C SER A 374 12.26 4.50 26.10
N VAL A 375 12.33 3.18 25.99
CA VAL A 375 12.56 2.26 27.12
C VAL A 375 14.06 2.14 27.38
N SER A 376 14.83 1.97 26.31
CA SER A 376 16.30 1.93 26.27
C SER A 376 16.84 2.70 25.05
N GLU A 377 18.14 2.61 24.79
CA GLU A 377 18.77 3.17 23.58
C GLU A 377 18.38 2.44 22.29
N SER A 378 17.88 1.20 22.39
CA SER A 378 17.53 0.35 21.24
C SER A 378 16.07 -0.11 21.25
N GLU A 379 15.27 0.26 22.25
CA GLU A 379 13.87 -0.14 22.38
C GLU A 379 12.96 1.02 22.75
N GLY A 380 11.83 1.14 22.05
CA GLY A 380 10.81 2.13 22.35
C GLY A 380 9.41 1.75 21.89
N VAL A 381 8.43 2.55 22.31
CA VAL A 381 7.02 2.46 21.92
C VAL A 381 6.64 3.75 21.18
N LEU A 382 6.30 3.63 19.90
CA LEU A 382 5.97 4.73 19.00
C LEU A 382 4.47 4.77 18.70
N TYR A 383 3.84 5.91 18.96
CA TYR A 383 2.47 6.19 18.55
C TYR A 383 2.44 6.72 17.12
N THR A 384 2.31 5.82 16.14
CA THR A 384 2.02 6.22 14.74
C THR A 384 0.55 6.58 14.55
N ARG A 385 -0.35 6.09 15.41
CA ARG A 385 -1.75 6.55 15.47
C ARG A 385 -2.03 7.17 16.81
N GLY A 386 -2.81 8.23 16.82
CA GLY A 386 -3.09 9.03 18.00
C GLY A 386 -3.81 10.31 17.65
N MET A 387 -3.92 11.23 18.61
CA MET A 387 -4.46 12.56 18.34
C MET A 387 -3.59 13.27 17.29
N VAL A 388 -4.24 13.81 16.26
CA VAL A 388 -3.57 14.55 15.18
C VAL A 388 -3.97 16.01 15.29
N ASP A 389 -3.01 16.88 15.63
CA ASP A 389 -3.26 18.32 15.83
C ASP A 389 -3.88 18.97 14.58
N PHE A 390 -3.41 18.60 13.38
CA PHE A 390 -3.95 19.11 12.12
C PHE A 390 -5.43 18.77 11.90
N TYR A 391 -5.85 17.58 12.31
CA TYR A 391 -7.26 17.16 12.26
C TYR A 391 -8.07 17.62 13.47
N LYS A 392 -7.39 18.05 14.55
CA LYS A 392 -7.98 18.38 15.85
C LYS A 392 -8.79 17.22 16.46
N THR A 393 -8.46 15.99 16.09
CA THR A 393 -9.11 14.77 16.59
C THR A 393 -8.22 13.55 16.41
N TYR A 394 -8.64 12.42 16.97
CA TYR A 394 -8.15 11.10 16.60
C TYR A 394 -9.17 10.43 15.65
N PRO A 395 -8.78 10.08 14.41
CA PRO A 395 -9.71 9.51 13.42
C PRO A 395 -10.01 8.02 13.60
N GLY A 396 -9.39 7.32 14.56
CA GLY A 396 -9.64 5.90 14.79
C GLY A 396 -10.83 5.64 15.73
N MET A 397 -11.44 4.46 15.61
CA MET A 397 -12.60 4.06 16.42
C MET A 397 -12.24 3.55 17.82
N TYR A 398 -11.07 2.90 17.95
CA TYR A 398 -10.63 2.24 19.18
C TYR A 398 -9.36 2.89 19.72
N VAL A 399 -9.03 2.62 20.98
CA VAL A 399 -7.77 3.05 21.61
C VAL A 399 -6.60 2.78 20.66
N PRO A 400 -5.73 3.78 20.37
CA PRO A 400 -4.63 3.57 19.44
C PRO A 400 -3.73 2.42 19.88
N ASN A 401 -3.34 1.59 18.90
CA ASN A 401 -2.40 0.51 19.11
C ASN A 401 -1.01 0.96 18.64
N PRO A 402 -0.12 1.43 19.55
CA PRO A 402 1.23 1.84 19.21
C PRO A 402 2.07 0.67 18.70
N LEU A 403 3.25 1.00 18.19
CA LEU A 403 4.23 0.04 17.69
C LEU A 403 5.38 -0.06 18.68
N ARG A 404 5.82 -1.28 18.97
CA ARG A 404 7.11 -1.53 19.61
C ARG A 404 8.19 -1.52 18.54
N ILE A 405 9.22 -0.73 18.77
CA ILE A 405 10.38 -0.57 17.91
C ILE A 405 11.58 -1.16 18.66
N THR A 406 12.24 -2.14 18.05
CA THR A 406 13.45 -2.76 18.59
C THR A 406 14.53 -2.75 17.53
N ALA A 407 15.62 -2.02 17.80
CA ALA A 407 16.81 -1.97 16.97
C ALA A 407 17.81 -3.03 17.42
N TYR A 408 18.38 -3.75 16.46
CA TYR A 408 19.33 -4.85 16.69
C TYR A 408 20.75 -4.47 16.30
N GLU A 409 20.88 -3.82 15.15
CA GLU A 409 22.07 -3.12 14.69
C GLU A 409 21.62 -1.68 14.49
N GLN A 410 22.34 -0.69 15.05
CA GLN A 410 21.98 0.71 14.88
C GLN A 410 23.20 1.62 14.88
N ASP A 411 23.42 2.30 13.76
CA ASP A 411 24.31 3.47 13.69
C ASP A 411 23.52 4.76 13.98
N SER A 412 22.21 4.71 13.81
CA SER A 412 21.29 5.81 14.07
C SER A 412 20.70 5.74 15.48
N SER A 413 20.30 6.88 16.02
CA SER A 413 19.57 6.90 17.28
C SER A 413 18.17 6.32 17.10
N LEU A 414 17.63 5.70 18.16
CA LEU A 414 16.23 5.23 18.18
C LEU A 414 15.23 6.35 17.84
N GLU A 415 15.53 7.60 18.26
CA GLU A 415 14.69 8.77 17.96
C GLU A 415 14.65 9.02 16.44
N ALA A 416 15.81 9.04 15.78
CA ALA A 416 15.91 9.20 14.32
C ALA A 416 15.22 8.05 13.55
N LEU A 417 15.39 6.79 14.00
CA LEU A 417 14.71 5.65 13.41
C LEU A 417 13.18 5.78 13.53
N CYS A 418 12.69 6.23 14.69
CA CYS A 418 11.26 6.44 14.90
C CYS A 418 10.70 7.60 14.06
N GLU A 419 11.46 8.68 13.85
CA GLU A 419 11.08 9.78 12.95
C GLU A 419 10.93 9.28 11.51
N GLU A 420 11.89 8.49 11.03
CA GLU A 420 11.85 7.89 9.69
C GLU A 420 10.66 6.93 9.53
N ILE A 421 10.42 6.06 10.51
CA ILE A 421 9.25 5.17 10.53
C ILE A 421 7.95 5.97 10.48
N LEU A 422 7.85 7.05 11.26
CA LEU A 422 6.68 7.93 11.24
C LEU A 422 6.46 8.56 9.86
N GLY A 423 7.53 8.99 9.19
CA GLY A 423 7.49 9.50 7.82
C GLY A 423 7.00 8.46 6.83
N LEU A 424 7.57 7.26 6.87
CA LEU A 424 7.22 6.15 5.97
C LEU A 424 5.77 5.68 6.12
N THR A 425 5.10 5.94 7.25
CA THR A 425 3.66 5.66 7.38
C THR A 425 2.77 6.53 6.48
N LYS A 426 3.31 7.62 5.92
CA LYS A 426 2.62 8.57 5.04
C LYS A 426 2.89 8.31 3.55
N MET A 427 3.69 7.30 3.25
CA MET A 427 4.12 6.94 1.90
C MET A 427 3.21 5.87 1.25
N ASN A 428 1.98 5.72 1.73
CA ASN A 428 1.00 4.82 1.14
C ASN A 428 0.10 5.56 0.13
N TRP A 429 0.45 5.53 -1.15
CA TRP A 429 -0.33 6.20 -2.21
C TRP A 429 -1.70 5.56 -2.52
N ASN A 430 -2.14 4.61 -1.70
CA ASN A 430 -3.52 4.10 -1.71
C ASN A 430 -4.44 4.79 -0.68
N ASN A 431 -3.88 5.56 0.25
CA ASN A 431 -4.62 6.29 1.28
C ASN A 431 -4.02 7.68 1.50
N THR A 432 -4.87 8.69 1.41
CA THR A 432 -4.47 10.11 1.53
C THR A 432 -4.52 10.64 2.97
N GLN A 433 -5.03 9.86 3.93
CA GLN A 433 -5.02 10.24 5.34
C GLN A 433 -3.61 10.10 5.93
N LEU A 434 -3.16 11.09 6.70
CA LEU A 434 -1.82 11.13 7.28
C LEU A 434 -1.62 10.25 8.54
N ASP A 435 -2.62 9.49 8.98
CA ASP A 435 -2.59 8.67 10.21
C ASP A 435 -2.33 7.17 9.95
N GLY A 436 -1.54 6.85 8.92
CA GLY A 436 -1.11 5.49 8.62
C GLY A 436 -0.47 4.81 9.83
N ARG A 437 -0.81 3.54 10.07
CA ARG A 437 -0.28 2.79 11.23
C ARG A 437 1.14 2.31 10.99
N LEU A 438 1.33 1.55 9.90
CA LEU A 438 2.58 0.87 9.61
C LEU A 438 3.35 1.64 8.54
N PRO A 439 4.70 1.59 8.55
CA PRO A 439 5.49 2.17 7.47
C PRO A 439 5.23 1.41 6.17
N ILE A 440 5.36 2.11 5.03
CA ILE A 440 5.12 1.53 3.71
C ILE A 440 5.94 0.26 3.45
N THR A 441 7.14 0.16 4.03
CA THR A 441 8.01 -1.02 3.95
C THR A 441 7.31 -2.30 4.42
N LEU A 442 6.54 -2.25 5.51
CA LEU A 442 5.84 -3.40 6.07
C LEU A 442 4.45 -3.58 5.46
N GLU A 443 3.72 -2.49 5.21
CA GLU A 443 2.40 -2.59 4.58
C GLU A 443 2.51 -3.21 3.19
N CYS A 444 3.52 -2.79 2.44
CA CYS A 444 3.72 -3.25 1.09
C CYS A 444 4.23 -4.69 1.07
N ALA A 445 5.20 -5.06 1.91
CA ALA A 445 5.65 -6.44 2.02
C ALA A 445 4.49 -7.42 2.28
N ARG A 446 3.53 -7.03 3.14
CA ARG A 446 2.30 -7.82 3.39
C ARG A 446 1.40 -7.91 2.16
N LYS A 447 1.09 -6.78 1.50
CA LYS A 447 0.22 -6.76 0.31
C LYS A 447 0.81 -7.53 -0.86
N ILE A 448 2.13 -7.50 -1.02
CA ILE A 448 2.82 -8.26 -2.05
C ILE A 448 2.70 -9.75 -1.75
N GLY A 449 3.03 -10.18 -0.53
CA GLY A 449 2.90 -11.58 -0.11
C GLY A 449 1.51 -12.18 -0.35
N ASP A 450 0.48 -11.38 -0.08
CA ASP A 450 -0.92 -11.71 -0.34
C ASP A 450 -1.26 -12.07 -1.79
N ILE A 451 -0.56 -11.46 -2.76
CA ILE A 451 -0.77 -11.70 -4.20
C ILE A 451 0.21 -12.74 -4.72
N MET A 452 1.46 -12.69 -4.24
CA MET A 452 2.55 -13.56 -4.70
C MET A 452 2.28 -15.04 -4.45
N LYS A 453 1.46 -15.40 -3.45
CA LYS A 453 0.98 -16.78 -3.26
C LYS A 453 0.16 -17.35 -4.43
N TYR A 454 -0.30 -16.52 -5.36
CA TYR A 454 -1.06 -16.93 -6.55
C TYR A 454 -0.29 -16.79 -7.87
N VAL A 455 0.89 -16.19 -7.85
CA VAL A 455 1.74 -16.04 -9.04
C VAL A 455 2.59 -17.30 -9.19
N SER A 456 2.71 -17.82 -10.41
CA SER A 456 3.52 -19.03 -10.65
C SER A 456 4.98 -18.82 -10.24
N ALA A 457 5.66 -19.89 -9.84
CA ALA A 457 7.10 -19.87 -9.55
C ALA A 457 7.94 -19.56 -10.80
N THR A 458 7.43 -19.89 -11.99
CA THR A 458 8.10 -19.67 -13.29
C THR A 458 7.86 -18.29 -13.89
N GLU A 459 6.88 -17.53 -13.37
CA GLU A 459 6.56 -16.20 -13.86
C GLU A 459 7.44 -15.15 -13.19
N LYS A 460 8.04 -14.26 -13.99
CA LYS A 460 8.72 -13.07 -13.47
C LYS A 460 7.65 -12.05 -13.05
N PRO A 461 7.53 -11.73 -11.75
CA PRO A 461 6.56 -10.75 -11.27
C PRO A 461 6.89 -9.34 -11.77
N GLN A 462 5.88 -8.47 -11.80
CA GLN A 462 6.09 -7.04 -12.02
C GLN A 462 6.82 -6.44 -10.81
N VAL A 463 7.81 -5.58 -11.04
CA VAL A 463 8.62 -5.01 -9.94
C VAL A 463 7.95 -3.83 -9.25
N SER A 464 7.02 -3.14 -9.92
CA SER A 464 6.38 -1.93 -9.39
C SER A 464 5.27 -2.27 -8.39
N TYR A 465 5.21 -1.51 -7.29
CA TYR A 465 4.15 -1.67 -6.29
C TYR A 465 2.72 -1.42 -6.83
N SER A 466 2.57 -0.69 -7.94
CA SER A 466 1.26 -0.40 -8.55
C SER A 466 0.44 -1.67 -8.86
N TYR A 467 1.09 -2.78 -9.19
CA TYR A 467 0.46 -4.07 -9.48
C TYR A 467 -0.09 -4.76 -8.22
N TYR A 468 0.50 -4.47 -7.05
CA TYR A 468 0.17 -5.10 -5.77
C TYR A 468 -0.81 -4.28 -4.93
N MET A 469 -0.93 -2.99 -5.22
CA MET A 469 -1.81 -2.06 -4.51
C MET A 469 -3.30 -2.38 -4.65
#